data_AF-A0A3L6T4E4-F1
#
_entry.id   AF-A0A3L6T4E4-F1
#
_cell.length_a   1.000
_cell.length_b   1.000
_cell.length_c   1.000
_cell.angle_alpha   90.00
_cell.angle_beta   90.00
_cell.angle_gamma   90.00
#
_symmetry.space_group_name_H-M   'P 1'
#
loop_
_entity.id
_entity.type
_entity.pdbx_description
1 polymer ?
#
loop_
_entity_poly.entity_id
_entity_poly.type
_entity_poly.pdbx_seq_one_letter_code
_entity_poly.pdbx_strand_id
1 'polypeptide(L)'
;MHGLELLKKGLIWRIGNGENVQIWRDNWIPRNSSLKVSGARRRGRFRWVSQLMCSVTREWDMGMVKHIFHAHDAEEILKIRLSERSSEDLLAWHYEKIGMYSVRSGYRLAMQEVLMDANWASPSSSRDGERKLWVNVWAAPVPEKIKIFAWRLASNGLATMQNKKNRRMEVDGTCRLCGVEKETGFYAVAS
;
A
#
# COMPACT_ATOMS: atom_id res chain seq x y z
N MET A 1 4.21 11.31 15.12
CA MET A 1 4.50 12.17 13.96
C MET A 1 4.97 11.29 12.80
N HIS A 2 4.07 10.75 11.96
CA HIS A 2 4.44 9.78 10.90
C HIS A 2 4.00 10.20 9.48
N GLY A 3 3.22 11.28 9.34
CA GLY A 3 2.65 11.67 8.05
C GLY A 3 3.67 12.17 7.02
N LEU A 4 4.66 12.97 7.44
CA LEU A 4 5.69 13.48 6.52
C LEU A 4 6.60 12.37 5.98
N GLU A 5 6.95 11.40 6.82
CA GLU A 5 7.77 10.26 6.42
C GLU A 5 7.02 9.37 5.44
N LEU A 6 5.74 9.10 5.72
CA LEU A 6 4.86 8.38 4.81
C LEU A 6 4.73 9.08 3.45
N LEU A 7 4.57 10.41 3.45
CA LEU A 7 4.56 11.20 2.22
C LEU A 7 5.87 11.04 1.44
N LYS A 8 7.02 11.20 2.10
CA LYS A 8 8.34 11.02 1.46
C LYS A 8 8.51 9.63 0.85
N LYS A 9 7.93 8.58 1.45
CA LYS A 9 7.98 7.21 0.92
C LYS A 9 7.15 7.02 -0.34
N GLY A 10 6.01 7.71 -0.47
CA GLY A 10 5.14 7.58 -1.65
C GLY A 10 5.39 8.60 -2.76
N LEU A 11 6.20 9.62 -2.51
CA LEU A 11 6.66 10.57 -3.51
C LEU A 11 7.70 9.93 -4.44
N ILE A 12 7.60 10.26 -5.73
CA ILE A 12 8.52 9.84 -6.79
C ILE A 12 8.82 11.03 -7.71
N TRP A 13 10.06 11.13 -8.16
CA TRP A 13 10.49 12.04 -9.20
C TRP A 13 10.15 11.48 -10.59
N ARG A 14 9.51 12.29 -11.40
CA ARG A 14 9.37 12.11 -12.84
C ARG A 14 10.55 12.82 -13.49
N ILE A 15 11.36 12.03 -14.20
CA ILE A 15 12.60 12.51 -14.80
C ILE A 15 12.28 13.36 -16.03
N GLY A 16 12.74 14.61 -15.99
CA GLY A 16 12.81 15.51 -17.13
C GLY A 16 14.25 15.61 -17.61
N ASN A 17 14.98 16.62 -17.15
CA ASN A 17 16.40 16.81 -17.43
C ASN A 17 17.34 16.03 -16.48
N GLY A 18 16.83 15.53 -15.35
CA GLY A 18 17.57 14.73 -14.38
C GLY A 18 18.61 15.51 -13.56
N GLU A 19 18.61 16.84 -13.65
CA GLU A 19 19.60 17.71 -13.00
C GLU A 19 19.31 17.89 -11.50
N ASN A 20 18.05 17.69 -11.09
CA ASN A 20 17.62 17.88 -9.70
C ASN A 20 17.37 16.56 -8.96
N VAL A 21 17.60 15.42 -9.60
CA VAL A 21 17.34 14.09 -9.03
C VAL A 21 18.64 13.36 -8.73
N GLN A 22 18.85 13.01 -7.46
CA GLN A 22 20.02 12.24 -7.02
C GLN A 22 19.77 10.75 -7.15
N ILE A 23 20.63 10.08 -7.91
CA ILE A 23 20.51 8.65 -8.28
C ILE A 23 20.26 7.76 -7.05
N TRP A 24 21.02 7.97 -5.97
CA TRP A 24 21.08 7.06 -4.83
C TRP A 24 20.19 7.45 -3.65
N ARG A 25 19.71 8.69 -3.61
CA ARG A 25 18.97 9.23 -2.46
C ARG A 25 17.49 9.37 -2.73
N ASP A 26 17.13 9.74 -3.96
CA ASP A 26 15.78 10.10 -4.32
C ASP A 26 14.99 8.88 -4.84
N ASN A 27 13.67 8.99 -4.73
CA ASN A 27 12.74 8.02 -5.31
C ASN A 27 12.50 8.42 -6.76
N TRP A 28 12.91 7.62 -7.74
CA TRP A 28 12.76 7.97 -9.16
C TRP A 28 12.55 6.78 -10.10
N ILE A 29 12.57 5.55 -9.57
CA ILE A 29 12.32 4.32 -10.32
C ILE A 29 10.88 3.86 -10.08
N PRO A 30 9.98 3.89 -11.08
CA PRO A 30 8.56 3.60 -10.89
C PRO A 30 8.30 2.08 -10.84
N ARG A 31 8.40 1.47 -9.66
CA ARG A 31 8.12 0.04 -9.44
C ARG A 31 7.49 -0.24 -8.07
N ASN A 32 6.88 -1.41 -7.91
CA ASN A 32 6.09 -1.76 -6.72
C ASN A 32 6.89 -2.01 -5.43
N SER A 33 8.18 -2.31 -5.51
CA SER A 33 9.00 -2.72 -4.36
C SER A 33 9.64 -1.52 -3.65
N SER A 34 10.63 -0.92 -4.29
CA SER A 34 11.32 0.28 -3.82
C SER A 34 11.42 1.27 -4.96
N LEU A 35 11.07 2.53 -4.70
CA LEU A 35 11.19 3.60 -5.68
C LEU A 35 12.64 4.07 -5.86
N LYS A 36 13.57 3.53 -5.05
CA LYS A 36 15.01 3.80 -5.10
C LYS A 36 15.75 2.67 -5.78
N VAL A 37 16.93 3.00 -6.29
CA VAL A 37 17.93 2.03 -6.73
C VAL A 37 18.29 1.10 -5.56
N SER A 38 18.39 -0.21 -5.80
CA SER A 38 18.72 -1.17 -4.75
C SER A 38 20.19 -1.07 -4.33
N GLY A 39 21.07 -0.72 -5.26
CA GLY A 39 22.49 -0.53 -5.02
C GLY A 39 23.28 -0.26 -6.29
N ALA A 40 24.58 -0.05 -6.14
CA ALA A 40 25.50 0.14 -7.26
C ALA A 40 26.33 -1.13 -7.47
N ARG A 41 26.39 -1.62 -8.71
CA ARG A 41 27.36 -2.66 -9.10
C ARG A 41 28.78 -2.10 -9.10
N ARG A 42 28.94 -0.83 -9.51
CA ARG A 42 30.18 -0.05 -9.43
C ARG A 42 29.86 1.35 -8.93
N ARG A 43 30.39 1.73 -7.76
CA ARG A 43 30.24 3.09 -7.22
C ARG A 43 31.19 4.03 -7.95
N GLY A 44 30.74 4.58 -9.08
CA GLY A 44 31.37 5.75 -9.70
C GLY A 44 31.03 7.04 -8.97
N ARG A 45 31.61 8.17 -9.39
CA ARG A 45 31.28 9.52 -8.89
C ARG A 45 29.97 10.09 -9.49
N PHE A 46 29.01 9.22 -9.79
CA PHE A 46 27.72 9.61 -10.35
C PHE A 46 26.77 9.98 -9.23
N ARG A 47 26.31 11.24 -9.25
CA ARG A 47 25.39 11.80 -8.26
C ARG A 47 24.02 12.06 -8.85
N TRP A 48 23.95 12.57 -10.08
CA TRP A 48 22.74 13.09 -10.70
C TRP A 48 22.26 12.21 -11.84
N VAL A 49 20.95 12.08 -12.00
CA VAL A 49 20.33 11.27 -13.06
C VAL A 49 20.70 11.79 -14.45
N SER A 50 20.89 13.10 -14.63
CA SER A 50 21.35 13.72 -15.87
C SER A 50 22.66 13.13 -16.40
N GLN A 51 23.53 12.61 -15.51
CA GLN A 51 24.80 11.99 -15.90
C GLN A 51 24.63 10.63 -16.57
N LEU A 52 23.46 10.01 -16.45
CA LEU A 52 23.10 8.74 -17.10
C LEU A 52 22.46 8.95 -18.48
N MET A 53 22.26 10.21 -18.88
CA MET A 53 21.56 10.61 -20.09
C MET A 53 22.55 11.17 -21.11
N CYS A 54 22.32 10.91 -22.40
CA CYS A 54 23.04 11.56 -23.47
C CYS A 54 22.53 12.99 -23.64
N SER A 55 23.42 13.99 -23.51
CA SER A 55 23.06 15.41 -23.59
C SER A 55 22.49 15.83 -24.95
N VAL A 56 22.85 15.12 -26.03
CA VAL A 56 22.44 15.44 -27.40
C VAL A 56 21.12 14.75 -27.75
N THR A 57 21.01 13.43 -27.53
CA THR A 57 19.82 12.66 -27.93
C THR A 57 18.72 12.66 -26.87
N ARG A 58 19.01 13.06 -25.63
CA ARG A 58 18.10 12.97 -24.48
C ARG A 58 17.57 11.56 -24.22
N GLU A 59 18.37 10.57 -24.59
CA GLU A 59 18.11 9.18 -24.29
C GLU A 59 19.01 8.69 -23.16
N TRP A 60 18.64 7.58 -22.54
CA TRP A 60 19.51 6.92 -21.58
C TRP A 60 20.78 6.40 -22.28
N ASP A 61 21.94 6.63 -21.67
CA ASP A 61 23.14 5.91 -22.05
C ASP A 61 23.02 4.46 -21.54
N MET A 62 22.53 3.58 -22.42
CA MET A 62 22.31 2.17 -22.10
C MET A 62 23.58 1.47 -21.61
N GLY A 63 24.74 1.82 -22.17
CA GLY A 63 26.01 1.24 -21.78
C GLY A 63 26.37 1.63 -20.35
N MET A 64 26.23 2.91 -20.04
CA MET A 64 26.47 3.45 -18.70
C MET A 64 25.50 2.90 -17.67
N VAL A 65 24.19 2.89 -17.95
CA VAL A 65 23.16 2.36 -17.04
C VAL A 65 23.42 0.88 -16.72
N LYS A 66 23.68 0.04 -17.73
CA LYS A 66 23.98 -1.39 -17.50
C LYS A 66 25.32 -1.63 -16.79
N HIS A 67 26.25 -0.68 -16.88
CA HIS A 67 27.54 -0.77 -16.21
C HIS A 67 27.46 -0.43 -14.71
N ILE A 68 26.66 0.59 -14.36
CA ILE A 68 26.56 1.13 -13.00
C ILE A 68 25.59 0.32 -12.14
N PHE A 69 24.44 -0.06 -12.69
CA PHE A 69 23.33 -0.65 -11.94
C PHE A 69 23.29 -2.18 -12.05
N HIS A 70 22.59 -2.82 -11.12
CA HIS A 70 22.22 -4.22 -11.26
C HIS A 70 21.21 -4.40 -12.39
N ALA A 71 21.10 -5.60 -12.97
CA ALA A 71 20.22 -5.85 -14.11
C ALA A 71 18.77 -5.45 -13.84
N HIS A 72 18.23 -5.80 -12.66
CA HIS A 72 16.85 -5.47 -12.27
C HIS A 72 16.61 -3.96 -12.08
N ASP A 73 17.64 -3.19 -11.70
CA ASP A 73 17.55 -1.74 -11.61
C ASP A 73 17.67 -1.11 -13.01
N ALA A 74 18.63 -1.57 -13.81
CA ALA A 74 18.87 -1.08 -15.16
C ALA A 74 17.65 -1.29 -16.07
N GLU A 75 16.99 -2.44 -16.00
CA GLU A 75 15.79 -2.72 -16.77
C GLU A 75 14.65 -1.75 -16.46
N GLU A 76 14.45 -1.39 -15.20
CA GLU A 76 13.41 -0.44 -14.79
C GLU A 76 13.77 1.00 -15.18
N ILE A 77 15.04 1.39 -15.07
CA ILE A 77 15.53 2.71 -15.51
C ILE A 77 15.30 2.88 -17.01
N LEU A 78 15.67 1.89 -17.83
CA LEU A 78 15.54 1.96 -19.28
C LEU A 78 14.07 1.97 -19.76
N LYS A 79 13.11 1.56 -18.94
CA LYS A 79 11.67 1.69 -19.23
C LYS A 79 11.15 3.12 -19.04
N ILE A 80 11.86 3.96 -18.30
CA ILE A 80 11.46 5.36 -18.07
C ILE A 80 11.63 6.12 -19.39
N ARG A 81 10.52 6.61 -19.92
CA ARG A 81 10.54 7.45 -21.12
C ARG A 81 10.97 8.86 -20.74
N LEU A 82 12.04 9.32 -21.38
CA LEU A 82 12.52 10.70 -21.27
C LEU A 82 11.74 11.57 -22.27
N SER A 83 11.47 12.81 -21.90
CA SER A 83 10.81 13.77 -22.78
C SER A 83 11.79 14.26 -23.86
N GLU A 84 11.35 14.27 -25.12
CA GLU A 84 12.12 14.87 -26.22
C GLU A 84 12.32 16.39 -26.01
N ARG A 85 11.30 17.03 -25.42
CA ARG A 85 11.34 18.45 -25.05
C ARG A 85 12.01 18.60 -23.69
N SER A 86 12.74 19.71 -23.50
CA SER A 86 13.29 20.07 -22.19
C SER A 86 12.13 20.28 -21.22
N SER A 87 11.94 19.34 -20.32
CA SER A 87 11.05 19.44 -19.18
C SER A 87 11.88 19.38 -17.91
N GLU A 88 11.46 20.11 -16.89
CA GLU A 88 12.07 20.03 -15.57
C GLU A 88 11.66 18.73 -14.86
N ASP A 89 12.47 18.32 -13.88
CA ASP A 89 12.14 17.21 -13.00
C ASP A 89 10.94 17.57 -12.10
N LEU A 90 9.97 16.66 -11.98
CA LEU A 90 8.72 16.92 -11.24
C LEU A 90 8.48 15.88 -10.15
N LEU A 91 8.01 16.33 -8.99
CA LEU A 91 7.55 15.44 -7.92
C LEU A 91 6.10 15.01 -8.17
N ALA A 92 5.86 13.71 -8.06
CA ALA A 92 4.56 13.09 -8.22
C ALA A 92 4.30 12.07 -7.12
N TRP A 93 3.03 11.73 -6.92
CA TRP A 93 2.60 10.63 -6.06
C TRP A 93 2.59 9.32 -6.83
N HIS A 94 3.34 8.31 -6.38
CA HIS A 94 3.51 7.06 -7.12
C HIS A 94 2.21 6.23 -7.21
N TYR A 95 1.37 6.26 -6.18
CA TYR A 95 0.22 5.35 -6.03
C TYR A 95 -1.06 5.82 -6.72
N GLU A 96 -0.98 6.88 -7.53
CA GLU A 96 -2.09 7.41 -8.32
C GLU A 96 -1.63 7.64 -9.77
N LYS A 97 -2.47 7.27 -10.74
CA LYS A 97 -2.11 7.30 -12.17
C LYS A 97 -1.72 8.69 -12.67
N ILE A 98 -2.39 9.72 -12.14
CA ILE A 98 -2.21 11.12 -12.54
C ILE A 98 -1.06 11.77 -11.72
N GLY A 99 -0.49 11.05 -10.75
CA GLY A 99 0.58 11.59 -9.91
C GLY A 99 0.13 12.56 -8.83
N MET A 100 -1.18 12.77 -8.67
CA MET A 100 -1.72 13.63 -7.61
C MET A 100 -1.96 12.84 -6.33
N TYR A 101 -1.59 13.43 -5.19
CA TYR A 101 -1.84 12.84 -3.88
C TYR A 101 -3.34 12.81 -3.57
N SER A 102 -3.80 11.70 -2.98
CA SER A 102 -5.14 11.58 -2.42
C SER A 102 -5.05 11.03 -1.00
N VAL A 103 -5.88 11.53 -0.07
CA VAL A 103 -5.93 11.01 1.32
C VAL A 103 -6.16 9.50 1.33
N ARG A 104 -7.00 9.00 0.41
CA ARG A 104 -7.28 7.57 0.24
C ARG A 104 -6.03 6.76 -0.09
N SER A 105 -5.21 7.21 -1.03
CA SER A 105 -3.98 6.50 -1.41
C SER A 105 -2.88 6.63 -0.35
N GLY A 106 -2.77 7.78 0.31
CA GLY A 106 -1.91 7.96 1.48
C GLY A 106 -2.28 7.00 2.62
N TYR A 107 -3.56 6.92 2.96
CA TYR A 107 -4.05 5.98 3.98
C TYR A 107 -3.76 4.52 3.60
N ARG A 108 -3.95 4.15 2.33
CA ARG A 108 -3.61 2.80 1.84
C ARG A 108 -2.13 2.47 2.03
N LEU A 109 -1.24 3.42 1.75
CA LEU A 109 0.20 3.25 1.99
C LEU A 109 0.48 3.07 3.49
N ALA A 110 -0.15 3.87 4.35
CA ALA A 110 0.02 3.77 5.80
C ALA A 110 -0.37 2.38 6.32
N MET A 111 -1.51 1.86 5.86
CA MET A 111 -1.99 0.53 6.25
C MET A 111 -1.08 -0.59 5.75
N GLN A 112 -0.49 -0.44 4.56
CA GLN A 112 0.48 -1.41 4.06
C GLN A 112 1.73 -1.48 4.95
N GLU A 113 2.24 -0.35 5.45
CA GLU A 113 3.39 -0.34 6.36
C GLU A 113 3.07 -1.01 7.70
N VAL A 114 1.93 -0.68 8.30
CA VAL A 114 1.49 -1.28 9.57
C VAL A 114 1.36 -2.80 9.44
N LEU A 115 0.83 -3.28 8.31
CA LEU A 115 0.69 -4.72 8.06
C LEU A 115 2.03 -5.43 7.85
N MET A 116 3.01 -4.76 7.24
CA MET A 116 4.36 -5.31 7.05
C MET A 116 5.12 -5.39 8.38
N ASP A 117 5.03 -4.35 9.22
CA ASP A 117 5.77 -4.28 10.49
C ASP A 117 5.22 -5.24 11.56
N ALA A 118 3.91 -5.53 11.53
CA ALA A 118 3.29 -6.37 12.55
C ALA A 118 3.63 -7.86 12.44
N ASN A 119 4.30 -8.31 11.35
CA ASN A 119 4.43 -9.72 10.94
C ASN A 119 3.10 -10.50 11.07
N TRP A 120 1.99 -9.76 11.10
CA TRP A 120 0.65 -10.26 11.28
C TRP A 120 0.35 -10.91 9.95
N ALA A 121 0.39 -12.24 9.94
CA ALA A 121 -0.11 -13.06 8.85
C ALA A 121 -1.33 -12.35 8.28
N SER A 122 -1.25 -11.98 7.00
CA SER A 122 -2.19 -11.08 6.35
C SER A 122 -3.59 -11.27 6.91
N PRO A 123 -4.23 -10.26 7.52
CA PRO A 123 -5.66 -10.33 7.72
C PRO A 123 -6.25 -10.17 6.33
N SER A 124 -6.32 -11.27 5.57
CA SER A 124 -6.99 -11.43 4.28
C SER A 124 -7.10 -10.15 3.45
N SER A 125 -5.97 -9.47 3.21
CA SER A 125 -5.90 -8.31 2.33
C SER A 125 -5.57 -8.73 0.90
N SER A 126 -5.83 -10.00 0.57
CA SER A 126 -6.21 -10.34 -0.79
C SER A 126 -7.48 -9.56 -1.09
N ARG A 127 -7.46 -8.76 -2.17
CA ARG A 127 -8.62 -8.04 -2.75
C ARG A 127 -9.84 -8.92 -3.03
N ASP A 128 -9.73 -10.21 -2.77
CA ASP A 128 -10.55 -11.31 -3.19
C ASP A 128 -11.11 -12.16 -2.04
N GLY A 129 -10.66 -12.04 -0.79
CA GLY A 129 -11.17 -12.90 0.29
C GLY A 129 -12.48 -12.38 0.89
N GLU A 130 -12.39 -11.28 1.64
CA GLU A 130 -13.53 -10.71 2.36
C GLU A 130 -14.59 -10.12 1.42
N ARG A 131 -14.17 -9.49 0.31
CA ARG A 131 -15.14 -8.98 -0.67
C ARG A 131 -15.87 -10.12 -1.38
N LYS A 132 -15.21 -11.24 -1.72
CA LYS A 132 -15.92 -12.37 -2.35
C LYS A 132 -16.89 -13.03 -1.37
N LEU A 133 -16.51 -13.16 -0.10
CA LEU A 133 -17.42 -13.66 0.94
C LEU A 133 -18.68 -12.80 1.02
N TRP A 134 -18.53 -11.47 1.12
CA TRP A 134 -19.69 -10.58 1.17
C TRP A 134 -20.47 -10.56 -0.14
N VAL A 135 -19.82 -10.58 -1.31
CA VAL A 135 -20.49 -10.71 -2.61
C VAL A 135 -21.36 -11.97 -2.65
N ASN A 136 -20.85 -13.11 -2.19
CA ASN A 136 -21.59 -14.36 -2.15
C ASN A 136 -22.75 -14.32 -1.14
N VAL A 137 -22.54 -13.74 0.05
CA VAL A 137 -23.59 -13.58 1.07
C VAL A 137 -24.70 -12.67 0.56
N TRP A 138 -24.37 -11.56 -0.11
CA TRP A 138 -25.36 -10.64 -0.66
C TRP A 138 -26.09 -11.19 -1.89
N ALA A 139 -25.42 -12.05 -2.69
CA ALA A 139 -26.00 -12.74 -3.84
C ALA A 139 -26.83 -13.99 -3.47
N ALA A 140 -26.74 -14.49 -2.23
CA ALA A 140 -27.45 -15.69 -1.81
C ALA A 140 -28.99 -15.52 -1.92
N PRO A 141 -29.73 -16.54 -2.39
CA PRO A 141 -31.18 -16.52 -2.53
C PRO A 141 -31.87 -16.73 -1.17
N VAL A 142 -31.54 -15.88 -0.19
CA VAL A 142 -32.11 -15.90 1.16
C VAL A 142 -32.72 -14.53 1.47
N PRO A 143 -33.71 -14.46 2.38
CA PRO A 143 -34.29 -13.19 2.81
C PRO A 143 -33.22 -12.22 3.33
N GLU A 144 -33.40 -10.93 3.02
CA GLU A 144 -32.43 -9.86 3.35
C GLU A 144 -32.09 -9.78 4.85
N LYS A 145 -33.07 -10.09 5.71
CA LYS A 145 -32.89 -10.17 7.17
C LYS A 145 -31.79 -11.16 7.59
N ILE A 146 -31.63 -12.27 6.86
CA ILE A 146 -30.62 -13.30 7.14
C ILE A 146 -29.23 -12.80 6.75
N LYS A 147 -29.13 -12.08 5.61
CA LYS A 147 -27.88 -11.47 5.16
C LYS A 147 -27.40 -10.40 6.14
N ILE A 148 -28.31 -9.54 6.60
CA ILE A 148 -28.03 -8.53 7.62
C ILE A 148 -27.60 -9.18 8.94
N PHE A 149 -28.27 -10.26 9.36
CA PHE A 149 -27.89 -11.00 10.57
C PHE A 149 -26.50 -11.62 10.44
N ALA A 150 -26.18 -12.29 9.33
CA ALA A 150 -24.87 -12.85 9.05
C ALA A 150 -23.78 -11.76 9.05
N TRP A 151 -24.08 -10.60 8.46
CA TRP A 151 -23.19 -9.43 8.51
C TRP A 151 -22.94 -8.93 9.92
N ARG A 152 -23.99 -8.79 10.74
CA ARG A 152 -23.86 -8.39 12.15
C ARG A 152 -23.13 -9.44 12.98
N LEU A 153 -23.31 -10.72 12.70
CA LEU A 153 -22.62 -11.80 13.39
C LEU A 153 -21.12 -11.78 13.10
N ALA A 154 -20.73 -11.71 11.82
CA ALA A 154 -19.33 -11.71 11.40
C ALA A 154 -18.57 -10.42 11.77
N SER A 155 -19.27 -9.30 11.90
CA SER A 155 -18.67 -7.99 12.25
C SER A 155 -18.69 -7.67 13.75
N ASN A 156 -19.01 -8.64 14.62
CA ASN A 156 -19.24 -8.38 16.06
C ASN A 156 -20.25 -7.23 16.30
N GLY A 157 -21.23 -7.12 15.41
CA GLY A 157 -22.33 -6.16 15.44
C GLY A 157 -23.52 -6.61 16.28
N LEU A 158 -23.60 -7.90 16.64
CA LEU A 158 -24.63 -8.40 17.55
C LEU A 158 -24.45 -7.84 18.96
N ALA A 159 -25.58 -7.52 19.60
CA ALA A 159 -25.63 -6.95 20.94
C ALA A 159 -25.43 -8.01 22.05
N THR A 160 -24.44 -8.89 21.89
CA THR A 160 -24.10 -9.90 22.90
C THR A 160 -23.47 -9.22 24.13
N MET A 161 -23.53 -9.85 25.30
CA MET A 161 -22.93 -9.28 26.52
C MET A 161 -21.43 -9.02 26.38
N GLN A 162 -20.70 -9.90 25.68
CA GLN A 162 -19.29 -9.66 25.39
C GLN A 162 -19.07 -8.40 24.54
N ASN A 163 -19.90 -8.16 23.52
CA ASN A 163 -19.79 -6.97 22.67
C ASN A 163 -20.22 -5.70 23.41
N LYS A 164 -21.22 -5.78 24.29
CA LYS A 164 -21.62 -4.67 25.17
C LYS A 164 -20.51 -4.28 26.14
N LYS A 165 -19.83 -5.26 26.74
CA LYS A 165 -18.64 -5.04 27.56
C LYS A 165 -17.50 -4.39 26.79
N ASN A 166 -17.19 -4.91 25.59
CA ASN A 166 -16.13 -4.34 24.75
C ASN A 166 -16.41 -2.88 24.36
N ARG A 167 -17.69 -2.52 24.21
CA ARG A 167 -18.15 -1.14 23.94
C ARG A 167 -18.36 -0.30 25.21
N ARG A 168 -17.95 -0.80 26.38
CA ARG A 168 -18.09 -0.14 27.70
C ARG A 168 -19.53 0.22 28.09
N MET A 169 -20.51 -0.50 27.54
CA MET A 169 -21.92 -0.33 27.92
C MET A 169 -22.30 -1.20 29.11
N GLU A 170 -21.54 -2.27 29.37
CA GLU A 170 -21.76 -3.22 30.47
C GLU A 170 -20.42 -3.56 31.13
N VAL A 171 -20.44 -3.89 32.42
CA VAL A 171 -19.22 -4.23 33.19
C VAL A 171 -18.82 -5.69 32.96
N ASP A 172 -19.81 -6.55 32.74
CA ASP A 172 -19.61 -7.99 32.55
C ASP A 172 -20.10 -8.50 31.19
N GLY A 173 -19.37 -9.48 30.65
CA GLY A 173 -19.60 -10.07 29.33
C GLY A 173 -20.22 -11.47 29.40
N THR A 174 -20.53 -11.93 30.61
CA THR A 174 -21.14 -13.23 30.89
C THR A 174 -22.59 -13.26 30.40
N CYS A 175 -23.02 -14.41 29.91
CA CYS A 175 -24.39 -14.64 29.47
C CYS A 175 -25.34 -14.50 30.67
N ARG A 176 -26.41 -13.71 30.49
CA ARG A 176 -27.42 -13.48 31.55
C ARG A 176 -28.34 -14.67 31.80
N LEU A 177 -28.31 -15.70 30.96
CA LEU A 177 -29.13 -16.90 31.10
C LEU A 177 -28.41 -18.00 31.88
N CYS A 178 -27.16 -18.30 31.53
CA CYS A 178 -26.40 -19.35 32.22
C CYS A 178 -25.51 -18.82 33.36
N GLY A 179 -25.11 -17.54 33.33
CA GLY A 179 -24.29 -16.93 34.37
C GLY A 179 -22.84 -17.45 34.47
N VAL A 180 -22.43 -18.34 33.57
CA VAL A 180 -21.11 -19.02 33.62
C VAL A 180 -20.21 -18.60 32.47
N GLU A 181 -20.71 -18.65 31.23
CA GLU A 181 -19.89 -18.42 30.05
C GLU A 181 -20.09 -17.03 29.44
N LYS A 182 -19.08 -16.53 28.74
CA LYS A 182 -19.15 -15.27 28.01
C LYS A 182 -20.08 -15.41 26.80
N GLU A 183 -21.04 -14.50 26.67
CA GLU A 183 -21.96 -14.49 25.53
C GLU A 183 -21.25 -13.94 24.29
N THR A 184 -20.65 -14.84 23.52
CA THR A 184 -20.03 -14.54 22.23
C THR A 184 -21.05 -14.65 21.09
N GLY A 185 -20.72 -14.13 19.90
CA GLY A 185 -21.57 -14.31 18.72
C GLY A 185 -21.81 -15.78 18.37
N PHE A 186 -20.81 -16.66 18.60
CA PHE A 186 -20.95 -18.10 18.43
C PHE A 186 -21.92 -18.70 19.44
N TYR A 187 -21.75 -18.35 20.73
CA TYR A 187 -22.65 -18.78 21.80
C TYR A 187 -24.11 -18.36 21.53
N ALA A 188 -24.33 -17.15 20.99
CA ALA A 188 -25.66 -16.64 20.67
C ALA A 188 -26.37 -17.35 19.49
N VAL A 189 -25.65 -18.14 18.68
CA VAL A 189 -26.17 -18.79 17.47
C VAL A 189 -26.22 -20.32 17.62
N ALA A 190 -25.35 -20.89 18.45
CA ALA A 190 -25.22 -22.33 18.66
C ALA A 190 -25.95 -22.86 19.91
N SER A 191 -26.64 -21.99 20.66
CA SER A 191 -27.43 -22.34 21.85
C SER A 191 -28.91 -22.54 21.53
#